data_AF-A0A517YW83-F1
#
_entry.id   AF-A0A517YW83-F1
#
_cell.length_a   1.000
_cell.length_b   1.000
_cell.length_c   1.000
_cell.angle_alpha   90.00
_cell.angle_beta   90.00
_cell.angle_gamma   90.00
#
_symmetry.space_group_name_H-M   'P 1'
#
loop_
_entity.id
_entity.type
_entity.pdbx_description
1 polymer ?
#
loop_
_entity_poly.entity_id
_entity_poly.type
_entity_poly.pdbx_seq_one_letter_code
_entity_poly.pdbx_strand_id
1 'polypeptide(L)'
;MSDLLPIFAPYSGWLILLLLLMIGICIAAYGLLRDRRKPYPRCPKCRYNLTGFQNSSNDQCPECGEVIHTQANLYSCNRSYRLIILGLLFAFALPIFIVQRRVRQYGWIYYTYVGPLYYLLPDVVIAEKEINGFKIIETADRRAYYTSRNDITHLTIATENDIVIQKDGFRWQYDIDGRSQSNREIIGQDITGNNYPNIVFFEWTGGAHCCYPTTILEQREDQTVVLFDDDLGNSSIQILDLNNDGIQELIVRDQIFAYWKTSYAGSPLPQVIYQFDGDQYVTAANLMLQPPRTDKQQIEIATRINQSMQSNTYLDAYYSYILTPFTDLVYSGNASQAFELLDSTWPENVNTISKDQFISEFKAQIRKSPHYQVICQLNGDIFED
;
A
#
# COMPACT_ATOMS: atom_id res chain seq x y z
N MET A 1 15.24 18.67 1.63
CA MET A 1 16.19 18.87 0.51
C MET A 1 16.52 17.55 -0.22
N SER A 2 15.69 16.51 -0.03
CA SER A 2 15.76 15.19 -0.66
C SER A 2 14.72 14.98 -1.77
N ASP A 3 13.79 15.92 -1.97
CA ASP A 3 12.60 15.72 -2.80
C ASP A 3 12.70 16.25 -4.24
N LEU A 4 13.88 16.76 -4.62
CA LEU A 4 14.12 17.30 -5.97
C LEU A 4 14.87 16.33 -6.91
N LEU A 5 15.12 15.09 -6.50
CA LEU A 5 15.79 14.06 -7.30
C LEU A 5 14.95 12.88 -7.81
N PRO A 6 13.59 12.83 -7.78
CA PRO A 6 12.87 11.73 -8.42
C PRO A 6 12.90 11.83 -9.97
N ILE A 7 13.09 13.03 -10.52
CA ILE A 7 13.04 13.25 -11.97
C ILE A 7 14.27 12.67 -12.70
N PHE A 8 15.42 12.49 -12.04
CA PHE A 8 16.63 11.97 -12.70
C PHE A 8 16.96 10.50 -12.38
N ALA A 9 16.33 9.91 -11.36
CA ALA A 9 16.64 8.55 -10.93
C ALA A 9 16.32 7.45 -11.97
N PRO A 10 15.16 7.45 -12.69
CA PRO A 10 14.81 6.35 -13.59
C PRO A 10 15.42 6.46 -15.00
N TYR A 11 15.75 7.67 -15.49
CA TYR A 11 16.34 7.87 -16.82
C TYR A 11 17.82 7.49 -16.88
N SER A 12 18.49 7.45 -15.73
CA SER A 12 19.92 7.14 -15.63
C SER A 12 20.27 5.77 -16.23
N GLY A 13 19.45 4.75 -15.97
CA GLY A 13 19.73 3.37 -16.41
C GLY A 13 19.74 3.22 -17.93
N TRP A 14 18.77 3.80 -18.64
CA TRP A 14 18.68 3.68 -20.10
C TRP A 14 19.71 4.53 -20.83
N LEU A 15 20.01 5.72 -20.32
CA LEU A 15 21.09 6.55 -20.86
C LEU A 15 22.45 5.86 -20.69
N ILE A 16 22.68 5.20 -19.56
CA ILE A 16 23.88 4.38 -19.34
C ILE A 16 23.91 3.20 -20.33
N LEU A 17 22.79 2.50 -20.56
CA LEU A 17 22.71 1.41 -21.53
C LEU A 17 22.98 1.86 -22.97
N LEU A 18 22.39 2.98 -23.41
CA LEU A 18 22.64 3.58 -24.72
C LEU A 18 24.09 4.04 -24.87
N LEU A 19 24.66 4.66 -23.85
CA LEU A 19 26.05 5.08 -23.83
C LEU A 19 26.99 3.86 -23.96
N LEU A 20 26.74 2.79 -23.19
CA LEU A 20 27.52 1.56 -23.27
C LEU A 20 27.38 0.85 -24.63
N LEU A 21 26.18 0.86 -25.21
CA LEU A 21 25.94 0.35 -26.57
C LEU A 21 26.76 1.15 -27.59
N MET A 22 26.70 2.49 -27.53
CA MET A 22 27.44 3.38 -28.42
C MET A 22 28.96 3.19 -28.26
N ILE A 23 29.46 3.13 -27.03
CA ILE A 23 30.88 2.87 -26.74
C ILE A 23 31.30 1.50 -27.30
N GLY A 24 30.49 0.45 -27.08
CA GLY A 24 30.74 -0.89 -27.60
C GLY A 24 30.81 -0.93 -29.12
N ILE A 25 29.86 -0.27 -29.80
CA ILE A 25 29.83 -0.14 -31.27
C ILE A 25 31.06 0.65 -31.75
N CYS A 26 31.42 1.76 -31.10
CA CYS A 26 32.60 2.54 -31.45
C CYS A 26 33.89 1.72 -31.33
N ILE A 27 34.05 0.93 -30.27
CA ILE A 27 35.20 0.04 -30.06
C ILE A 27 35.25 -1.05 -31.14
N ALA A 28 34.10 -1.67 -31.45
CA ALA A 28 34.02 -2.70 -32.48
C ALA A 28 34.33 -2.13 -33.89
N ALA A 29 33.77 -0.97 -34.20
CA ALA A 29 34.03 -0.24 -35.44
C ALA A 29 35.50 0.17 -35.55
N TYR A 30 36.10 0.64 -34.46
CA TYR A 30 37.54 0.92 -34.42
C TYR A 30 38.37 -0.35 -34.67
N GLY A 31 38.02 -1.48 -34.05
CA GLY A 31 38.67 -2.77 -34.30
C GLY A 31 38.59 -3.26 -35.76
N LEU A 32 37.50 -2.94 -36.46
CA LEU A 32 37.28 -3.27 -37.87
C LEU A 32 37.95 -2.30 -38.85
N LEU A 33 37.93 -1.00 -38.54
CA LEU A 33 38.26 0.07 -39.49
C LEU A 33 39.65 0.68 -39.27
N ARG A 34 40.34 0.37 -38.16
CA ARG A 34 41.66 0.91 -37.82
C ARG A 34 42.71 0.68 -38.92
N ASP A 35 42.68 -0.46 -39.59
CA ASP A 35 43.63 -0.77 -40.67
C ASP A 35 42.88 -0.97 -41.99
N ARG A 36 42.74 0.12 -42.76
CA ARG A 36 42.20 0.08 -44.13
C ARG A 36 43.26 -0.48 -45.08
N ARG A 37 42.80 -1.02 -46.22
CA ARG A 37 43.70 -1.40 -47.32
C ARG A 37 44.49 -0.16 -47.73
N LYS A 38 45.82 -0.26 -47.66
CA LYS A 38 46.74 0.76 -48.15
C LYS A 38 47.18 0.38 -49.57
N PRO A 39 47.48 1.35 -50.44
CA PRO A 39 47.87 1.08 -51.82
C PRO A 39 49.27 0.46 -51.97
N TYR A 40 49.96 0.18 -50.86
CA TYR A 40 51.32 -0.36 -50.84
C TYR A 40 51.42 -1.67 -50.05
N PRO A 41 52.33 -2.58 -50.45
CA PRO A 41 52.52 -3.87 -49.80
C PRO A 41 53.15 -3.69 -48.40
N ARG A 42 52.66 -4.45 -47.42
CA ARG A 42 53.19 -4.48 -46.06
C ARG A 42 53.42 -5.91 -45.60
N CYS A 43 54.42 -6.10 -44.73
CA CYS A 43 54.61 -7.40 -44.07
C CYS A 43 53.38 -7.76 -43.21
N PRO A 44 52.82 -8.98 -43.30
CA PRO A 44 51.63 -9.36 -42.53
C PRO A 44 51.88 -9.36 -41.00
N LYS A 45 53.12 -9.63 -40.58
CA LYS A 45 53.55 -9.71 -39.17
C LYS A 45 53.93 -8.36 -38.57
N CYS A 46 54.98 -7.70 -39.05
CA CYS A 46 55.49 -6.46 -38.45
C CYS A 46 54.97 -5.17 -39.11
N ARG A 47 54.21 -5.27 -40.23
CA ARG A 47 53.66 -4.13 -40.97
C ARG A 47 54.69 -3.19 -41.61
N TYR A 48 55.95 -3.62 -41.70
CA TYR A 48 56.98 -2.89 -42.45
C TYR A 48 56.55 -2.64 -43.89
N ASN A 49 56.82 -1.44 -44.39
CA ASN A 49 56.47 -1.03 -45.74
C ASN A 49 57.45 -1.67 -46.74
N LEU A 50 56.93 -2.51 -47.64
CA LEU A 50 57.73 -3.22 -48.64
C LEU A 50 57.78 -2.48 -49.99
N THR A 51 57.32 -1.22 -50.04
CA THR A 51 57.43 -0.40 -51.26
C THR A 51 58.90 -0.21 -51.63
N GLY A 52 59.29 -0.64 -52.83
CA GLY A 52 60.68 -0.59 -53.30
C GLY A 52 61.50 -1.86 -53.05
N PHE A 53 60.97 -2.85 -52.34
CA PHE A 53 61.63 -4.12 -52.10
C PHE A 53 61.33 -5.10 -53.25
N GLN A 54 61.96 -4.90 -54.42
CA GLN A 54 61.63 -5.67 -55.63
C GLN A 54 62.50 -6.89 -55.91
N ASN A 55 63.60 -7.15 -55.20
CA ASN A 55 64.48 -8.30 -55.49
C ASN A 55 65.43 -8.65 -54.32
N SER A 56 64.90 -9.12 -53.19
CA SER A 56 65.74 -9.88 -52.24
C SER A 56 65.42 -11.36 -52.39
N SER A 57 66.41 -12.17 -52.72
CA SER A 57 66.33 -13.59 -53.07
C SER A 57 65.75 -14.53 -52.00
N ASN A 58 65.25 -14.03 -50.86
CA ASN A 58 64.84 -14.85 -49.71
C ASN A 58 63.37 -14.70 -49.28
N ASP A 59 62.51 -13.96 -49.99
CA ASP A 59 61.07 -13.79 -49.64
C ASP A 59 60.81 -13.44 -48.15
N GLN A 60 61.78 -12.81 -47.47
CA GLN A 60 61.75 -12.56 -46.04
C GLN A 60 61.64 -11.05 -45.74
N CYS A 61 60.83 -10.71 -44.75
CA CYS A 61 60.73 -9.34 -44.28
C CYS A 61 62.03 -8.89 -43.58
N PRO A 62 62.63 -7.75 -43.96
CA PRO A 62 63.91 -7.30 -43.40
C PRO A 62 63.86 -6.91 -41.91
N GLU A 63 62.70 -6.53 -41.41
CA GLU A 63 62.51 -6.16 -40.00
C GLU A 63 62.30 -7.37 -39.08
N CYS A 64 61.50 -8.35 -39.52
CA CYS A 64 61.03 -9.42 -38.62
C CYS A 64 61.33 -10.85 -39.10
N GLY A 65 61.98 -11.00 -40.25
CA GLY A 65 62.36 -12.29 -40.84
C GLY A 65 61.20 -13.14 -41.35
N GLU A 66 59.96 -12.62 -41.36
CA GLU A 66 58.80 -13.41 -41.77
C GLU A 66 58.82 -13.74 -43.27
N VAL A 67 58.60 -15.01 -43.60
CA VAL A 67 58.52 -15.50 -44.99
C VAL A 67 57.17 -15.15 -45.61
N ILE A 68 57.17 -14.52 -46.78
CA ILE A 68 55.99 -14.02 -47.47
C ILE A 68 55.52 -15.06 -48.48
N HIS A 69 54.58 -15.92 -48.08
CA HIS A 69 54.14 -17.04 -48.92
C HIS A 69 53.21 -16.67 -50.09
N THR A 70 52.44 -15.56 -50.00
CA THR A 70 51.46 -15.18 -51.03
C THR A 70 51.32 -13.66 -51.18
N GLN A 71 51.20 -13.16 -52.42
CA GLN A 71 51.01 -11.73 -52.70
C GLN A 71 49.68 -11.17 -52.15
N ALA A 72 48.65 -12.00 -52.01
CA ALA A 72 47.36 -11.59 -51.44
C ALA A 72 47.49 -11.14 -49.98
N ASN A 73 48.42 -11.72 -49.21
CA ASN A 73 48.62 -11.39 -47.80
C ASN A 73 49.31 -10.04 -47.59
N LEU A 74 49.99 -9.50 -48.61
CA LEU A 74 50.66 -8.20 -48.57
C LEU A 74 49.71 -7.01 -48.45
N TYR A 75 48.46 -7.19 -48.87
CA TYR A 75 47.40 -6.18 -48.84
C TYR A 75 46.32 -6.49 -47.79
N SER A 76 46.59 -7.46 -46.90
CA SER A 76 45.64 -7.88 -45.88
C SER A 76 45.44 -6.80 -44.80
N CYS A 77 44.18 -6.51 -44.48
CA CYS A 77 43.82 -5.66 -43.34
C CYS A 77 44.01 -6.46 -42.04
N ASN A 78 44.66 -5.88 -41.04
CA ASN A 78 44.63 -6.48 -39.70
C ASN A 78 43.36 -6.04 -38.97
N ARG A 79 42.39 -6.95 -38.85
CA ARG A 79 41.23 -6.73 -37.98
C ARG A 79 41.62 -7.14 -36.57
N SER A 80 41.49 -6.24 -35.60
CA SER A 80 41.74 -6.59 -34.21
C SER A 80 40.52 -7.31 -33.65
N TYR A 81 40.46 -8.62 -33.85
CA TYR A 81 39.35 -9.45 -33.34
C TYR A 81 39.16 -9.32 -31.83
N ARG A 82 40.24 -9.06 -31.06
CA ARG A 82 40.15 -8.77 -29.62
C ARG A 82 39.31 -7.53 -29.31
N LEU A 83 39.50 -6.44 -30.07
CA LEU A 83 38.71 -5.22 -29.90
C LEU A 83 37.27 -5.39 -30.37
N ILE A 84 37.06 -6.18 -31.45
CA ILE A 84 35.71 -6.49 -31.94
C ILE A 84 34.93 -7.27 -30.89
N ILE A 85 35.52 -8.33 -30.33
CA ILE A 85 34.88 -9.13 -29.27
C ILE A 85 34.61 -8.28 -28.03
N LEU A 86 35.57 -7.44 -27.61
CA LEU A 86 35.39 -6.55 -26.46
C LEU A 86 34.25 -5.55 -26.70
N GLY A 87 34.18 -4.94 -27.88
CA GLY A 87 33.11 -4.01 -28.24
C GLY A 87 31.73 -4.67 -28.27
N LEU A 88 31.63 -5.89 -28.81
CA LEU A 88 30.39 -6.68 -28.81
C LEU A 88 29.97 -7.10 -27.40
N LEU A 89 30.91 -7.49 -26.52
CA LEU A 89 30.61 -7.80 -25.13
C LEU A 89 30.06 -6.57 -24.38
N PHE A 90 30.64 -5.39 -24.58
CA PHE A 90 30.13 -4.14 -24.00
C PHE A 90 28.76 -3.75 -24.58
N ALA A 91 28.55 -3.95 -25.88
CA ALA A 91 27.31 -3.63 -26.56
C ALA A 91 26.14 -4.54 -26.18
N PHE A 92 26.39 -5.82 -25.87
CA PHE A 92 25.31 -6.81 -25.69
C PHE A 92 25.29 -7.47 -24.31
N ALA A 93 26.42 -7.86 -23.73
CA ALA A 93 26.43 -8.66 -22.49
C ALA A 93 25.98 -7.86 -21.26
N LEU A 94 26.38 -6.59 -21.17
CA LEU A 94 26.06 -5.73 -20.03
C LEU A 94 24.58 -5.28 -20.03
N PRO A 95 24.01 -4.89 -21.19
CA PRO A 95 22.56 -4.72 -21.31
C PRO A 95 21.78 -5.99 -21.03
N ILE A 96 22.20 -7.14 -21.54
CA ILE A 96 21.56 -8.43 -21.24
C ILE A 96 21.54 -8.70 -19.74
N PHE A 97 22.63 -8.43 -19.01
CA PHE A 97 22.68 -8.63 -17.56
C PHE A 97 21.71 -7.71 -16.79
N ILE A 98 21.64 -6.44 -17.16
CA ILE A 98 20.71 -5.46 -16.55
C ILE A 98 19.25 -5.83 -16.86
N VAL A 99 18.97 -6.22 -18.10
CA VAL A 99 17.65 -6.67 -18.55
C VAL A 99 17.25 -7.98 -17.86
N GLN A 100 18.17 -8.94 -17.75
CA GLN A 100 17.92 -10.24 -17.13
C GLN A 100 17.57 -10.12 -15.64
N ARG A 101 18.16 -9.15 -14.92
CA ARG A 101 17.77 -8.85 -13.53
C ARG A 101 16.30 -8.39 -13.44
N ARG A 102 15.87 -7.49 -14.34
CA ARG A 102 14.48 -7.00 -14.36
C ARG A 102 13.49 -8.05 -14.87
N VAL A 103 13.86 -8.81 -15.90
CA VAL A 103 13.06 -9.92 -16.43
C VAL A 103 12.86 -11.01 -15.38
N ARG A 104 13.86 -11.28 -14.52
CA ARG A 104 13.68 -12.20 -13.38
C ARG A 104 12.70 -11.67 -12.33
N GLN A 105 12.62 -10.36 -12.14
CA GLN A 105 11.76 -9.73 -11.14
C GLN A 105 10.31 -9.60 -11.62
N TYR A 106 10.09 -9.28 -12.90
CA TYR A 106 8.76 -8.94 -13.43
C TYR A 106 8.27 -9.86 -14.57
N GLY A 107 9.09 -10.81 -15.02
CA GLY A 107 8.77 -11.73 -16.12
C GLY A 107 9.00 -11.14 -17.51
N TRP A 108 9.03 -12.04 -18.52
CA TRP A 108 9.23 -11.66 -19.92
C TRP A 108 8.03 -10.90 -20.51
N ILE A 109 6.81 -11.24 -20.10
CA ILE A 109 5.57 -10.61 -20.58
C ILE A 109 5.58 -9.11 -20.25
N TYR A 110 5.97 -8.75 -19.02
CA TYR A 110 6.13 -7.35 -18.62
C TYR A 110 7.13 -6.59 -19.51
N TYR A 111 8.29 -7.21 -19.75
CA TYR A 111 9.37 -6.54 -20.47
C TYR A 111 9.07 -6.36 -21.97
N THR A 112 8.41 -7.33 -22.61
CA THR A 112 8.06 -7.25 -24.04
C THR A 112 6.90 -6.32 -24.33
N TYR A 113 5.92 -6.22 -23.42
CA TYR A 113 4.77 -5.31 -23.60
C TYR A 113 5.07 -3.86 -23.23
N VAL A 114 5.97 -3.62 -22.26
CA VAL A 114 6.10 -2.30 -21.65
C VAL A 114 7.54 -1.75 -21.69
N GLY A 115 8.57 -2.60 -21.71
CA GLY A 115 9.97 -2.26 -21.40
C GLY A 115 10.60 -1.01 -22.04
N PRO A 116 10.54 -0.77 -23.36
CA PRO A 116 11.26 0.35 -23.98
C PRO A 116 10.54 1.70 -23.91
N LEU A 117 9.22 1.71 -23.83
CA LEU A 117 8.39 2.94 -23.82
C LEU A 117 7.71 3.18 -22.45
N TYR A 118 8.00 2.32 -21.47
CA TYR A 118 7.38 2.27 -20.14
C TYR A 118 7.30 3.63 -19.41
N TYR A 119 8.35 4.46 -19.48
CA TYR A 119 8.38 5.77 -18.80
C TYR A 119 7.64 6.90 -19.55
N LEU A 120 7.18 6.63 -20.76
CA LEU A 120 6.44 7.59 -21.59
C LEU A 120 4.93 7.34 -21.55
N LEU A 121 4.50 6.28 -20.87
CA LEU A 121 3.11 5.86 -20.85
C LEU A 121 2.53 6.17 -19.46
N PRO A 122 1.42 6.92 -19.39
CA PRO A 122 0.80 7.30 -18.12
C PRO A 122 0.26 6.07 -17.37
N ASP A 123 -0.07 6.27 -16.09
CA ASP A 123 -0.80 5.30 -15.28
C ASP A 123 -2.10 4.89 -15.97
N VAL A 124 -2.51 3.64 -15.71
CA VAL A 124 -3.72 3.09 -16.35
C VAL A 124 -4.91 3.45 -15.49
N VAL A 125 -5.89 4.14 -16.06
CA VAL A 125 -7.20 4.32 -15.42
C VAL A 125 -7.87 2.95 -15.31
N ILE A 126 -8.08 2.48 -14.09
CA ILE A 126 -8.73 1.20 -13.80
C ILE A 126 -10.24 1.41 -13.67
N ALA A 127 -10.63 2.49 -13.03
CA ALA A 127 -12.02 2.87 -12.83
C ALA A 127 -12.18 4.39 -12.91
N GLU A 128 -13.31 4.80 -13.48
CA GLU A 128 -13.74 6.19 -13.57
C GLU A 128 -15.24 6.21 -13.31
N LYS A 129 -15.68 6.99 -12.32
CA LYS A 129 -17.09 7.13 -11.95
C LYS A 129 -17.39 8.59 -11.67
N GLU A 130 -18.56 9.04 -12.11
CA GLU A 130 -19.07 10.37 -11.81
C GLU A 130 -20.32 10.24 -10.94
N ILE A 131 -20.33 10.90 -9.79
CA ILE A 131 -21.41 10.83 -8.81
C ILE A 131 -21.64 12.22 -8.25
N ASN A 132 -22.82 12.81 -8.50
CA ASN A 132 -23.27 14.08 -7.93
C ASN A 132 -22.22 15.21 -7.98
N GLY A 133 -21.56 15.39 -9.14
CA GLY A 133 -20.57 16.44 -9.37
C GLY A 133 -19.12 16.06 -9.02
N PHE A 134 -18.91 14.87 -8.44
CA PHE A 134 -17.58 14.34 -8.18
C PHE A 134 -17.16 13.37 -9.26
N LYS A 135 -15.95 13.56 -9.75
CA LYS A 135 -15.22 12.66 -10.63
C LYS A 135 -14.23 11.85 -9.83
N ILE A 136 -14.50 10.56 -9.67
CA ILE A 136 -13.66 9.59 -8.98
C ILE A 136 -12.86 8.83 -10.05
N ILE A 137 -11.54 8.92 -9.98
CA ILE A 137 -10.62 8.26 -10.91
C ILE A 137 -9.66 7.41 -10.07
N GLU A 138 -9.66 6.10 -10.34
CA GLU A 138 -8.67 5.19 -9.78
C GLU A 138 -7.68 4.81 -10.88
N THR A 139 -6.41 5.10 -10.65
CA THR A 139 -5.33 4.68 -11.55
C THR A 139 -4.45 3.64 -10.89
N ALA A 140 -4.00 2.65 -11.67
CA ALA A 140 -2.95 1.73 -11.24
C ALA A 140 -1.66 2.11 -11.91
N ASP A 141 -0.60 1.94 -11.14
CA ASP A 141 0.73 1.84 -11.69
C ASP A 141 0.80 0.69 -12.71
N ARG A 142 1.14 1.05 -13.94
CA ARG A 142 1.29 0.08 -15.03
C ARG A 142 2.40 -0.95 -14.78
N ARG A 143 3.33 -0.70 -13.84
CA ARG A 143 4.34 -1.68 -13.34
C ARG A 143 3.72 -2.93 -12.77
N ALA A 144 2.57 -2.77 -12.16
CA ALA A 144 2.07 -3.63 -11.11
C ALA A 144 0.78 -4.34 -11.57
N TYR A 145 -0.05 -3.65 -12.35
CA TYR A 145 -1.35 -4.14 -12.84
C TYR A 145 -1.33 -5.56 -13.48
N TYR A 146 -0.24 -5.96 -14.16
CA TYR A 146 -0.14 -7.27 -14.80
C TYR A 146 0.37 -8.40 -13.89
N THR A 147 0.78 -8.10 -12.65
CA THR A 147 1.34 -9.10 -11.71
C THR A 147 0.35 -9.65 -10.69
N SER A 148 -0.94 -9.28 -10.79
CA SER A 148 -2.10 -9.89 -10.12
C SER A 148 -2.05 -10.03 -8.59
N ARG A 149 -1.25 -9.22 -7.88
CA ARG A 149 -1.21 -9.24 -6.41
C ARG A 149 -0.97 -7.86 -5.81
N ASN A 150 -2.00 -7.35 -5.14
CA ASN A 150 -1.87 -6.33 -4.09
C ASN A 150 -1.05 -5.11 -4.52
N ASP A 151 -1.47 -4.48 -5.60
CA ASP A 151 -0.76 -3.32 -6.13
C ASP A 151 -1.40 -2.04 -5.63
N ILE A 152 -0.56 -1.04 -5.32
CA ILE A 152 -1.02 0.27 -4.89
C ILE A 152 -1.71 0.96 -6.07
N THR A 153 -2.93 1.44 -5.85
CA THR A 153 -3.72 2.28 -6.75
C THR A 153 -3.78 3.71 -6.21
N HIS A 154 -3.81 4.66 -7.13
CA HIS A 154 -3.92 6.08 -6.84
C HIS A 154 -5.38 6.50 -7.03
N LEU A 155 -6.03 6.90 -5.95
CA LEU A 155 -7.36 7.48 -5.98
C LEU A 155 -7.25 8.99 -6.15
N THR A 156 -7.89 9.50 -7.19
CA THR A 156 -8.13 10.93 -7.38
C THR A 156 -9.62 11.19 -7.32
N ILE A 157 -10.06 12.02 -6.38
CA ILE A 157 -11.41 12.58 -6.36
C ILE A 157 -11.28 14.04 -6.76
N ALA A 158 -12.01 14.45 -7.80
CA ALA A 158 -12.02 15.79 -8.33
C ALA A 158 -13.47 16.28 -8.51
N THR A 159 -13.65 17.59 -8.54
CA THR A 159 -14.86 18.27 -9.00
C THR A 159 -14.60 18.86 -10.38
N GLU A 160 -15.56 19.58 -10.97
CA GLU A 160 -15.33 20.29 -12.24
C GLU A 160 -14.14 21.26 -12.17
N ASN A 161 -13.90 21.86 -11.01
CA ASN A 161 -12.94 22.96 -10.87
C ASN A 161 -11.67 22.60 -10.11
N ASP A 162 -11.68 21.57 -9.25
CA ASP A 162 -10.54 21.27 -8.37
C ASP A 162 -10.31 19.77 -8.15
N ILE A 163 -9.04 19.43 -7.90
CA ILE A 163 -8.68 18.11 -7.35
C ILE A 163 -8.85 18.19 -5.84
N VAL A 164 -9.76 17.37 -5.31
CA VAL A 164 -10.15 17.37 -3.90
C VAL A 164 -9.24 16.47 -3.08
N ILE A 165 -9.08 15.22 -3.52
CA ILE A 165 -8.28 14.20 -2.83
C ILE A 165 -7.38 13.49 -3.80
N GLN A 166 -6.14 13.28 -3.37
CA GLN A 166 -5.22 12.31 -3.93
C GLN A 166 -4.71 11.41 -2.81
N LYS A 167 -5.03 10.12 -2.85
CA LYS A 167 -4.55 9.12 -1.88
C LYS A 167 -3.99 7.90 -2.62
N ASP A 168 -2.91 7.35 -2.08
CA ASP A 168 -2.33 6.08 -2.51
C ASP A 168 -2.85 4.98 -1.58
N GLY A 169 -3.34 3.87 -2.13
CA GLY A 169 -3.94 2.79 -1.34
C GLY A 169 -4.01 1.48 -2.11
N PHE A 170 -4.58 0.43 -1.53
CA PHE A 170 -4.60 -0.90 -2.19
C PHE A 170 -5.83 -1.15 -3.06
N ARG A 171 -7.02 -0.95 -2.51
CA ARG A 171 -8.29 -1.09 -3.24
C ARG A 171 -9.27 -0.11 -2.68
N TRP A 172 -9.72 0.80 -3.52
CA TRP A 172 -10.70 1.79 -3.11
C TRP A 172 -12.10 1.22 -3.30
N GLN A 173 -12.91 1.35 -2.28
CA GLN A 173 -14.33 1.04 -2.35
C GLN A 173 -15.10 2.33 -2.11
N TYR A 174 -15.75 2.75 -3.16
CA TYR A 174 -16.70 3.85 -3.18
C TYR A 174 -18.12 3.31 -3.23
N ASP A 175 -18.33 2.07 -3.70
CA ASP A 175 -19.59 1.33 -3.69
C ASP A 175 -19.40 0.09 -2.82
N ILE A 176 -20.11 -0.02 -1.70
CA ILE A 176 -19.90 -1.11 -0.75
C ILE A 176 -20.40 -2.40 -1.40
N ASP A 177 -19.44 -3.17 -1.93
CA ASP A 177 -19.62 -4.49 -2.49
C ASP A 177 -20.53 -5.35 -1.62
N GLY A 178 -21.79 -5.48 -2.01
CA GLY A 178 -22.50 -6.76 -1.95
C GLY A 178 -22.95 -7.29 -0.59
N ARG A 179 -22.29 -7.00 0.53
CA ARG A 179 -22.44 -7.81 1.76
C ARG A 179 -23.28 -7.20 2.87
N SER A 180 -23.49 -5.87 2.85
CA SER A 180 -24.50 -5.21 3.68
C SER A 180 -25.41 -4.39 2.77
N GLN A 181 -26.72 -4.63 2.83
CA GLN A 181 -27.71 -3.87 2.04
C GLN A 181 -27.87 -2.42 2.51
N SER A 182 -27.49 -2.07 3.74
CA SER A 182 -27.79 -0.77 4.35
C SER A 182 -26.99 0.40 3.77
N ASN A 183 -25.78 0.17 3.28
CA ASN A 183 -24.89 1.27 2.88
C ASN A 183 -24.77 1.45 1.35
N ARG A 184 -25.50 0.65 0.55
CA ARG A 184 -25.42 0.69 -0.92
C ARG A 184 -25.99 1.96 -1.55
N GLU A 185 -26.73 2.76 -0.78
CA GLU A 185 -27.48 3.90 -1.33
C GLU A 185 -26.86 5.26 -0.98
N ILE A 186 -25.80 5.32 -0.16
CA ILE A 186 -25.40 6.57 0.54
C ILE A 186 -24.46 7.47 -0.30
N ILE A 187 -23.87 6.97 -1.39
CA ILE A 187 -22.92 7.77 -2.17
C ILE A 187 -23.66 8.86 -2.93
N GLY A 188 -23.27 10.10 -2.67
CA GLY A 188 -23.92 11.28 -3.23
C GLY A 188 -25.21 11.67 -2.51
N GLN A 189 -25.67 10.92 -1.50
CA GLN A 189 -26.77 11.38 -0.66
C GLN A 189 -26.30 12.53 0.23
N ASP A 190 -27.22 13.44 0.52
CA ASP A 190 -27.04 14.38 1.62
C ASP A 190 -27.26 13.61 2.92
N ILE A 191 -26.16 13.36 3.65
CA ILE A 191 -26.18 12.69 4.96
C ILE A 191 -26.15 13.67 6.14
N THR A 192 -26.14 14.96 5.83
CA THR A 192 -25.95 16.06 6.79
C THR A 192 -27.19 16.97 6.91
N GLY A 193 -28.17 16.77 6.03
CA GLY A 193 -29.42 17.55 5.98
C GLY A 193 -29.25 18.99 5.48
N ASN A 194 -28.11 19.34 4.90
CA ASN A 194 -27.78 20.70 4.48
C ASN A 194 -27.92 20.94 2.96
N ASN A 195 -28.37 19.93 2.21
CA ASN A 195 -28.53 19.86 0.76
C ASN A 195 -27.23 19.89 -0.06
N TYR A 196 -26.07 19.66 0.57
CA TYR A 196 -24.82 19.41 -0.14
C TYR A 196 -24.61 17.91 -0.37
N PRO A 197 -24.09 17.49 -1.54
CA PRO A 197 -23.81 16.08 -1.79
C PRO A 197 -22.60 15.62 -0.99
N ASN A 198 -22.71 14.45 -0.36
CA ASN A 198 -21.62 13.83 0.37
C ASN A 198 -21.05 12.61 -0.37
N ILE A 199 -19.76 12.33 -0.19
CA ILE A 199 -19.12 11.09 -0.64
C ILE A 199 -18.51 10.38 0.55
N VAL A 200 -18.82 9.09 0.64
CA VAL A 200 -18.18 8.16 1.56
C VAL A 200 -17.34 7.19 0.75
N PHE A 201 -16.06 7.07 1.07
CA PHE A 201 -15.20 6.06 0.47
C PHE A 201 -14.27 5.47 1.52
N PHE A 202 -13.79 4.26 1.26
CA PHE A 202 -12.84 3.60 2.13
C PHE A 202 -11.82 2.78 1.36
N GLU A 203 -10.68 2.57 1.99
CA GLU A 203 -9.63 1.71 1.48
C GLU A 203 -9.78 0.30 2.05
N TRP A 204 -9.61 -0.73 1.22
CA TRP A 204 -9.35 -2.09 1.67
C TRP A 204 -7.86 -2.40 1.55
N THR A 205 -7.17 -2.41 2.69
CA THR A 205 -5.69 -2.58 2.74
C THR A 205 -5.20 -4.02 2.50
N GLY A 206 -6.11 -4.99 2.42
CA GLY A 206 -5.77 -6.38 2.07
C GLY A 206 -5.30 -7.30 3.20
N GLY A 207 -5.42 -6.87 4.46
CA GLY A 207 -5.16 -7.71 5.63
C GLY A 207 -6.24 -8.77 5.91
N ALA A 208 -5.91 -9.83 6.67
CA ALA A 208 -6.86 -10.89 7.08
C ALA A 208 -8.05 -10.37 7.90
N HIS A 209 -7.91 -9.19 8.51
CA HIS A 209 -8.93 -8.50 9.28
C HIS A 209 -9.37 -7.16 8.67
N CYS A 210 -8.97 -6.88 7.42
CA CYS A 210 -9.42 -5.77 6.55
C CYS A 210 -9.46 -4.40 7.24
N CYS A 211 -8.39 -3.59 7.13
CA CYS A 211 -8.41 -2.21 7.61
C CYS A 211 -9.30 -1.36 6.70
N TYR A 212 -10.21 -0.57 7.28
CA TYR A 212 -11.12 0.33 6.56
C TYR A 212 -10.87 1.82 6.89
N PRO A 213 -9.73 2.41 6.48
CA PRO A 213 -9.62 3.88 6.45
C PRO A 213 -10.82 4.45 5.70
N THR A 214 -11.61 5.27 6.39
CA THR A 214 -12.89 5.79 5.89
C THR A 214 -12.83 7.30 5.89
N THR A 215 -13.15 7.89 4.73
CA THR A 215 -13.23 9.34 4.58
C THR A 215 -14.63 9.72 4.08
N ILE A 216 -15.20 10.77 4.68
CA ILE A 216 -16.46 11.39 4.27
C ILE A 216 -16.17 12.83 3.84
N LEU A 217 -16.61 13.17 2.64
CA LEU A 217 -16.48 14.49 2.03
C LEU A 217 -17.84 15.13 1.80
N GLU A 218 -17.87 16.45 1.82
CA GLU A 218 -19.01 17.28 1.45
C GLU A 218 -18.59 18.31 0.40
N GLN A 219 -19.34 18.38 -0.71
CA GLN A 219 -19.12 19.44 -1.70
C GLN A 219 -20.06 20.63 -1.43
N ARG A 220 -19.48 21.72 -0.95
CA ARG A 220 -20.15 23.03 -0.87
C ARG A 220 -20.00 23.78 -2.20
N GLU A 221 -20.65 24.93 -2.35
CA GLU A 221 -20.66 25.69 -3.61
C GLU A 221 -19.26 26.00 -4.17
N ASP A 222 -18.30 26.32 -3.29
CA ASP A 222 -16.96 26.80 -3.65
C ASP A 222 -15.81 25.99 -3.03
N GLN A 223 -16.11 24.98 -2.20
CA GLN A 223 -15.09 24.19 -1.52
C GLN A 223 -15.58 22.78 -1.19
N THR A 224 -14.63 21.85 -1.05
CA THR A 224 -14.90 20.53 -0.47
C THR A 224 -14.40 20.47 0.96
N VAL A 225 -15.20 19.92 1.86
CA VAL A 225 -14.88 19.78 3.28
C VAL A 225 -14.77 18.31 3.64
N VAL A 226 -13.79 17.97 4.47
CA VAL A 226 -13.66 16.62 5.06
C VAL A 226 -14.48 16.60 6.35
N LEU A 227 -15.58 15.86 6.35
CA LEU A 227 -16.47 15.75 7.51
C LEU A 227 -16.01 14.68 8.50
N PHE A 228 -15.30 13.67 8.01
CA PHE A 228 -14.78 12.54 8.78
C PHE A 228 -13.58 11.92 8.04
N ASP A 229 -12.49 11.65 8.75
CA ASP A 229 -11.35 10.89 8.23
C ASP A 229 -10.73 10.09 9.38
N ASP A 230 -10.99 8.78 9.41
CA ASP A 230 -10.52 7.92 10.49
C ASP A 230 -10.16 6.51 9.98
N ASP A 231 -9.19 5.88 10.64
CA ASP A 231 -8.85 4.48 10.43
C ASP A 231 -9.69 3.60 11.35
N LEU A 232 -10.79 3.09 10.81
CA LEU A 232 -11.71 2.22 11.55
C LEU A 232 -11.15 0.83 11.82
N GLY A 233 -9.90 0.58 11.39
CA GLY A 233 -9.22 -0.69 11.55
C GLY A 233 -10.09 -1.82 11.03
N ASN A 234 -10.33 -2.83 11.87
CA ASN A 234 -10.99 -4.06 11.45
C ASN A 234 -12.54 -4.00 11.44
N SER A 235 -13.13 -2.80 11.50
CA SER A 235 -14.57 -2.59 11.45
C SER A 235 -14.98 -1.72 10.28
N SER A 236 -16.17 -1.99 9.74
CA SER A 236 -16.83 -1.08 8.83
C SER A 236 -17.59 0.02 9.57
N ILE A 237 -17.95 1.07 8.83
CA ILE A 237 -18.89 2.11 9.23
C ILE A 237 -20.35 1.70 8.92
N GLN A 238 -21.30 2.08 9.76
CA GLN A 238 -22.73 2.12 9.40
C GLN A 238 -23.19 3.57 9.46
N ILE A 239 -24.08 3.95 8.57
CA ILE A 239 -24.59 5.32 8.46
C ILE A 239 -26.10 5.22 8.49
N LEU A 240 -26.72 5.70 9.56
CA LEU A 240 -28.15 5.54 9.85
C LEU A 240 -28.66 6.79 10.56
N ASP A 241 -29.88 7.21 10.23
CA ASP A 241 -30.61 8.21 11.03
C ASP A 241 -31.18 7.51 12.27
N LEU A 242 -30.48 7.64 13.41
CA LEU A 242 -30.83 6.96 14.66
C LEU A 242 -31.89 7.70 15.46
N ASN A 243 -31.93 9.01 15.33
CA ASN A 243 -32.80 9.89 16.11
C ASN A 243 -34.06 10.33 15.30
N ASN A 244 -34.13 9.99 14.01
CA ASN A 244 -35.18 10.35 13.04
C ASN A 244 -35.29 11.87 12.77
N ASP A 245 -34.18 12.60 12.80
CA ASP A 245 -34.12 14.03 12.49
C ASP A 245 -33.80 14.34 11.01
N GLY A 246 -33.55 13.30 10.20
CA GLY A 246 -33.19 13.41 8.79
C GLY A 246 -31.69 13.61 8.55
N ILE A 247 -30.85 13.59 9.59
CA ILE A 247 -29.40 13.63 9.54
C ILE A 247 -28.87 12.27 10.01
N GLN A 248 -27.91 11.72 9.27
CA GLN A 248 -27.43 10.37 9.53
C GLN A 248 -26.24 10.39 10.49
N GLU A 249 -26.32 9.56 11.52
CA GLU A 249 -25.20 9.28 12.42
C GLU A 249 -24.27 8.20 11.89
N LEU A 250 -23.00 8.28 12.29
CA LEU A 250 -21.99 7.27 11.99
C LEU A 250 -21.86 6.32 13.17
N ILE A 251 -22.04 5.03 12.92
CA ILE A 251 -21.80 3.97 13.88
C ILE A 251 -20.49 3.30 13.53
N VAL A 252 -19.51 3.44 14.41
CA VAL A 252 -18.20 2.81 14.28
C VAL A 252 -17.92 1.90 15.48
N ARG A 253 -16.79 1.19 15.44
CA ARG A 253 -16.35 0.29 16.49
C ARG A 253 -14.97 0.68 16.97
N ASP A 254 -14.83 0.88 18.26
CA ASP A 254 -13.53 1.20 18.85
C ASP A 254 -12.63 -0.05 18.90
N GLN A 255 -11.50 0.02 18.21
CA GLN A 255 -10.59 -1.10 17.99
C GLN A 255 -9.55 -1.27 19.10
N ILE A 256 -9.52 -0.39 20.12
CA ILE A 256 -8.45 -0.47 21.13
C ILE A 256 -8.37 -1.81 21.86
N PHE A 257 -9.44 -2.60 21.89
CA PHE A 257 -9.45 -3.91 22.53
C PHE A 257 -9.13 -5.07 21.58
N ALA A 258 -8.86 -4.82 20.30
CA ALA A 258 -8.43 -5.84 19.36
C ALA A 258 -7.13 -6.50 19.85
N TYR A 259 -7.16 -7.83 19.99
CA TYR A 259 -6.09 -8.66 20.55
C TYR A 259 -5.71 -8.36 22.00
N TRP A 260 -6.53 -7.59 22.72
CA TRP A 260 -6.27 -7.31 24.13
C TRP A 260 -6.77 -8.48 24.98
N LYS A 261 -5.83 -9.26 25.51
CA LYS A 261 -6.03 -10.43 26.41
C LYS A 261 -6.72 -11.66 25.78
N THR A 262 -7.26 -11.56 24.57
CA THR A 262 -7.86 -12.69 23.84
C THR A 262 -7.55 -12.61 22.34
N SER A 263 -7.93 -13.66 21.58
CA SER A 263 -7.89 -13.67 20.12
C SER A 263 -8.76 -12.56 19.53
N TYR A 264 -8.51 -12.19 18.26
CA TYR A 264 -9.36 -11.22 17.55
C TYR A 264 -10.85 -11.60 17.60
N ALA A 265 -11.17 -12.89 17.41
CA ALA A 265 -12.55 -13.38 17.42
C ALA A 265 -13.25 -13.23 18.78
N GLY A 266 -12.48 -13.16 19.88
CA GLY A 266 -13.00 -12.90 21.22
C GLY A 266 -12.84 -11.45 21.68
N SER A 267 -12.20 -10.59 20.88
CA SER A 267 -11.95 -9.19 21.24
C SER A 267 -13.25 -8.40 21.14
N PRO A 268 -13.57 -7.54 22.12
CA PRO A 268 -14.73 -6.70 22.01
C PRO A 268 -14.48 -5.57 21.00
N LEU A 269 -15.55 -5.14 20.36
CA LEU A 269 -15.60 -4.02 19.43
C LEU A 269 -16.75 -3.11 19.86
N PRO A 270 -16.60 -2.37 20.98
CA PRO A 270 -17.69 -1.56 21.51
C PRO A 270 -18.05 -0.44 20.53
N GLN A 271 -19.35 -0.11 20.49
CA GLN A 271 -19.89 0.86 19.56
C GLN A 271 -19.57 2.28 19.99
N VAL A 272 -19.24 3.13 19.02
CA VAL A 272 -19.15 4.58 19.18
C VAL A 272 -20.00 5.23 18.11
N ILE A 273 -20.77 6.23 18.51
CA ILE A 273 -21.71 6.93 17.62
C ILE A 273 -21.20 8.35 17.42
N TYR A 274 -21.21 8.80 16.18
CA TYR A 274 -20.93 10.18 15.81
C TYR A 274 -22.18 10.85 15.25
N GLN A 275 -22.38 12.10 15.61
CA GLN A 275 -23.43 12.96 15.09
C GLN A 275 -22.80 14.17 14.40
N PHE A 276 -23.44 14.65 13.34
CA PHE A 276 -23.02 15.86 12.66
C PHE A 276 -23.41 17.09 13.48
N ASP A 277 -22.46 17.98 13.77
CA ASP A 277 -22.71 19.19 14.59
C ASP A 277 -22.98 20.46 13.77
N GLY A 278 -23.04 20.32 12.44
CA GLY A 278 -23.15 21.43 11.49
C GLY A 278 -21.84 21.73 10.75
N ASP A 279 -20.70 21.23 11.23
CA ASP A 279 -19.40 21.38 10.55
C ASP A 279 -18.71 20.03 10.33
N GLN A 280 -18.71 19.14 11.33
CA GLN A 280 -18.05 17.84 11.26
C GLN A 280 -18.79 16.77 12.06
N TYR A 281 -18.38 15.52 11.91
CA TYR A 281 -18.86 14.44 12.76
C TYR A 281 -18.12 14.43 14.10
N VAL A 282 -18.87 14.54 15.20
CA VAL A 282 -18.36 14.50 16.58
C VAL A 282 -19.00 13.37 17.37
N THR A 283 -18.30 12.86 18.38
CA THR A 283 -18.81 11.75 19.21
C THR A 283 -20.06 12.15 19.99
N ALA A 284 -21.13 11.36 19.88
CA ALA A 284 -22.47 11.65 20.39
C ALA A 284 -22.79 10.84 21.64
N ALA A 285 -22.34 11.32 22.81
CA ALA A 285 -22.53 10.64 24.10
C ALA A 285 -24.01 10.29 24.38
N ASN A 286 -24.91 11.23 24.11
CA ASN A 286 -26.37 11.06 24.28
C ASN A 286 -26.94 9.88 23.49
N LEU A 287 -26.40 9.59 22.30
CA LEU A 287 -26.87 8.49 21.45
C LEU A 287 -26.23 7.15 21.83
N MET A 288 -25.09 7.17 22.53
CA MET A 288 -24.43 5.97 23.04
C MET A 288 -25.11 5.40 24.30
N LEU A 289 -25.84 6.22 25.05
CA LEU A 289 -26.53 5.80 26.27
C LEU A 289 -27.54 4.68 25.98
N GLN A 290 -27.48 3.62 26.78
CA GLN A 290 -28.48 2.55 26.78
C GLN A 290 -29.12 2.45 28.17
N PRO A 291 -30.39 2.05 28.26
CA PRO A 291 -31.00 1.76 29.55
C PRO A 291 -30.19 0.67 30.28
N PRO A 292 -30.09 0.75 31.62
CA PRO A 292 -29.47 -0.31 32.40
C PRO A 292 -30.07 -1.67 32.08
N ARG A 293 -29.24 -2.72 32.08
CA ARG A 293 -29.71 -4.09 31.93
C ARG A 293 -30.61 -4.43 33.12
N THR A 294 -31.67 -5.18 32.86
CA THR A 294 -32.49 -5.78 33.91
C THR A 294 -31.69 -6.83 34.69
N ASP A 295 -32.07 -7.09 35.94
CA ASP A 295 -31.45 -8.15 36.76
C ASP A 295 -31.46 -9.50 36.04
N LYS A 296 -32.54 -9.81 35.33
CA LYS A 296 -32.67 -11.03 34.53
C LYS A 296 -31.58 -11.10 33.46
N GLN A 297 -31.32 -10.02 32.73
CA GLN A 297 -30.27 -9.97 31.71
C GLN A 297 -28.87 -10.07 32.34
N GLN A 298 -28.63 -9.40 33.48
CA GLN A 298 -27.38 -9.54 34.25
C GLN A 298 -27.12 -11.00 34.64
N ILE A 299 -28.12 -11.65 35.25
CA ILE A 299 -28.03 -13.05 35.71
C ILE A 299 -27.82 -14.00 34.53
N GLU A 300 -28.52 -13.82 33.42
CA GLU A 300 -28.37 -14.65 32.22
C GLU A 300 -26.94 -14.56 31.64
N ILE A 301 -26.37 -13.36 31.57
CA ILE A 301 -25.00 -13.15 31.08
C ILE A 301 -23.99 -13.77 32.06
N ALA A 302 -24.10 -13.48 33.35
CA ALA A 302 -23.23 -14.03 34.39
C ALA A 302 -23.27 -15.58 34.38
N THR A 303 -24.46 -16.16 34.20
CA THR A 303 -24.64 -17.61 34.10
C THR A 303 -23.89 -18.20 32.91
N ARG A 304 -23.97 -17.56 31.72
CA ARG A 304 -23.24 -18.03 30.52
C ARG A 304 -21.72 -17.95 30.72
N ILE A 305 -21.22 -16.87 31.31
CA ILE A 305 -19.79 -16.70 31.61
C ILE A 305 -19.34 -17.80 32.57
N ASN A 306 -20.03 -17.98 33.69
CA ASN A 306 -19.69 -19.00 34.69
C ASN A 306 -19.76 -20.42 34.11
N GLN A 307 -20.76 -20.72 33.28
CA GLN A 307 -20.87 -22.01 32.59
C GLN A 307 -19.68 -22.27 31.66
N SER A 308 -19.24 -21.25 30.91
CA SER A 308 -18.08 -21.38 30.03
C SER A 308 -16.77 -21.67 30.77
N MET A 309 -16.70 -21.26 32.05
CA MET A 309 -15.54 -21.46 32.92
C MET A 309 -15.56 -22.78 33.70
N GLN A 310 -16.69 -23.51 33.75
CA GLN A 310 -16.78 -24.77 34.51
C GLN A 310 -15.76 -25.83 34.07
N SER A 311 -15.40 -25.85 32.78
CA SER A 311 -14.42 -26.77 32.21
C SER A 311 -13.17 -26.10 31.66
N ASN A 312 -13.00 -24.79 31.89
CA ASN A 312 -11.89 -24.01 31.35
C ASN A 312 -11.06 -23.39 32.47
N THR A 313 -9.75 -23.62 32.43
CA THR A 313 -8.80 -23.08 33.41
C THR A 313 -7.95 -21.95 32.84
N TYR A 314 -8.16 -21.57 31.58
CA TYR A 314 -7.41 -20.53 30.90
C TYR A 314 -8.16 -19.19 30.94
N LEU A 315 -7.44 -18.11 31.24
CA LEU A 315 -8.02 -16.76 31.29
C LEU A 315 -8.42 -16.21 29.92
N ASP A 316 -7.78 -16.64 28.83
CA ASP A 316 -8.11 -16.18 27.48
C ASP A 316 -9.57 -16.51 27.12
N ALA A 317 -10.05 -17.68 27.54
CA ALA A 317 -11.43 -18.07 27.41
C ALA A 317 -12.34 -17.17 28.23
N TYR A 318 -12.01 -16.93 29.52
CA TYR A 318 -12.76 -15.99 30.35
C TYR A 318 -12.91 -14.63 29.68
N TYR A 319 -11.79 -14.05 29.23
CA TYR A 319 -11.75 -12.77 28.52
C TYR A 319 -12.64 -12.76 27.28
N SER A 320 -12.68 -13.85 26.51
CA SER A 320 -13.54 -13.98 25.34
C SER A 320 -15.04 -13.90 25.65
N TYR A 321 -15.46 -14.19 26.88
CA TYR A 321 -16.86 -14.13 27.30
C TYR A 321 -17.20 -12.86 28.09
N ILE A 322 -16.30 -12.35 28.95
CA ILE A 322 -16.57 -11.16 29.77
C ILE A 322 -16.35 -9.85 29.02
N LEU A 323 -15.35 -9.77 28.12
CA LEU A 323 -14.90 -8.47 27.61
C LEU A 323 -16.00 -7.74 26.82
N THR A 324 -16.72 -8.41 25.93
CA THR A 324 -17.83 -7.81 25.16
C THR A 324 -18.95 -7.28 26.05
N PRO A 325 -19.62 -8.09 26.91
CA PRO A 325 -20.70 -7.56 27.73
C PRO A 325 -20.23 -6.51 28.75
N PHE A 326 -18.95 -6.54 29.16
CA PHE A 326 -18.33 -5.55 30.04
C PHE A 326 -18.10 -4.22 29.31
N THR A 327 -17.42 -4.22 28.16
CA THR A 327 -17.18 -2.99 27.38
C THR A 327 -18.46 -2.39 26.84
N ASP A 328 -19.45 -3.19 26.45
CA ASP A 328 -20.75 -2.69 25.99
C ASP A 328 -21.47 -1.90 27.10
N LEU A 329 -21.38 -2.37 28.36
CA LEU A 329 -21.93 -1.62 29.49
C LEU A 329 -21.16 -0.33 29.73
N VAL A 330 -19.82 -0.37 29.70
CA VAL A 330 -18.99 0.82 29.87
C VAL A 330 -19.27 1.86 28.78
N TYR A 331 -19.28 1.48 27.50
CA TYR A 331 -19.49 2.40 26.38
C TYR A 331 -20.94 2.89 26.28
N SER A 332 -21.88 2.30 27.03
CA SER A 332 -23.28 2.73 27.06
C SER A 332 -23.69 3.47 28.34
N GLY A 333 -22.73 3.85 29.19
CA GLY A 333 -22.99 4.61 30.43
C GLY A 333 -23.42 3.75 31.62
N ASN A 334 -23.21 2.44 31.56
CA ASN A 334 -23.62 1.47 32.58
C ASN A 334 -22.41 0.82 33.28
N ALA A 335 -21.31 1.56 33.49
CA ALA A 335 -20.10 0.99 34.08
C ALA A 335 -20.32 0.34 35.45
N SER A 336 -21.19 0.87 36.32
CA SER A 336 -21.51 0.22 37.60
C SER A 336 -21.97 -1.22 37.42
N GLN A 337 -22.88 -1.47 36.47
CA GLN A 337 -23.32 -2.83 36.15
C GLN A 337 -22.19 -3.68 35.53
N ALA A 338 -21.24 -3.06 34.82
CA ALA A 338 -20.09 -3.75 34.27
C ALA A 338 -19.20 -4.29 35.40
N PHE A 339 -18.92 -3.46 36.41
CA PHE A 339 -18.12 -3.86 37.57
C PHE A 339 -18.85 -4.87 38.46
N GLU A 340 -20.17 -4.75 38.64
CA GLU A 340 -20.98 -5.78 39.31
C GLU A 340 -20.91 -7.13 38.58
N LEU A 341 -20.98 -7.11 37.25
CA LEU A 341 -20.85 -8.32 36.43
C LEU A 341 -19.48 -8.94 36.66
N LEU A 342 -18.41 -8.14 36.55
CA LEU A 342 -17.03 -8.57 36.79
C LEU A 342 -16.85 -9.19 38.18
N ASP A 343 -17.44 -8.59 39.21
CA ASP A 343 -17.38 -9.07 40.59
C ASP A 343 -18.07 -10.43 40.74
N SER A 344 -19.21 -10.62 40.08
CA SER A 344 -20.00 -11.86 40.16
C SER A 344 -19.45 -13.03 39.33
N THR A 345 -18.58 -12.75 38.35
CA THR A 345 -18.07 -13.77 37.42
C THR A 345 -16.56 -14.00 37.50
N TRP A 346 -15.85 -13.27 38.35
CA TRP A 346 -14.39 -13.38 38.43
C TRP A 346 -13.98 -14.82 38.79
N PRO A 347 -13.11 -15.48 38.00
CA PRO A 347 -12.75 -16.87 38.25
C PRO A 347 -11.82 -16.99 39.45
N GLU A 348 -12.29 -17.60 40.55
CA GLU A 348 -11.50 -17.82 41.77
C GLU A 348 -10.35 -18.84 41.58
N ASN A 349 -10.48 -19.71 40.58
CA ASN A 349 -9.57 -20.84 40.36
C ASN A 349 -8.37 -20.50 39.45
N VAL A 350 -8.19 -19.24 39.04
CA VAL A 350 -7.10 -18.83 38.14
C VAL A 350 -6.17 -17.82 38.82
N ASN A 351 -4.98 -18.31 39.22
CA ASN A 351 -4.03 -17.58 40.07
C ASN A 351 -2.95 -16.77 39.32
N THR A 352 -3.16 -16.44 38.04
CA THR A 352 -2.12 -15.76 37.23
C THR A 352 -2.21 -14.24 37.28
N ILE A 353 -3.38 -13.67 37.59
CA ILE A 353 -3.61 -12.23 37.72
C ILE A 353 -4.74 -11.97 38.72
N SER A 354 -4.66 -10.88 39.50
CA SER A 354 -5.75 -10.46 40.38
C SER A 354 -6.82 -9.65 39.62
N LYS A 355 -8.04 -9.60 40.16
CA LYS A 355 -9.12 -8.74 39.64
C LYS A 355 -8.70 -7.27 39.59
N ASP A 356 -8.06 -6.79 40.65
CA ASP A 356 -7.59 -5.41 40.74
C ASP A 356 -6.53 -5.08 39.68
N GLN A 357 -5.63 -6.04 39.40
CA GLN A 357 -4.66 -5.88 38.32
C GLN A 357 -5.35 -5.84 36.96
N PHE A 358 -6.38 -6.67 36.71
CA PHE A 358 -7.18 -6.58 35.49
C PHE A 358 -7.89 -5.22 35.36
N ILE A 359 -8.50 -4.71 36.44
CA ILE A 359 -9.17 -3.40 36.43
C ILE A 359 -8.16 -2.29 36.10
N SER A 360 -6.97 -2.32 36.71
CA SER A 360 -5.90 -1.36 36.42
C SER A 360 -5.46 -1.42 34.96
N GLU A 361 -5.23 -2.63 34.43
CA GLU A 361 -4.89 -2.83 33.02
C GLU A 361 -6.02 -2.41 32.07
N PHE A 362 -7.29 -2.62 32.45
CA PHE A 362 -8.45 -2.16 31.69
C PHE A 362 -8.51 -0.64 31.63
N LYS A 363 -8.36 0.04 32.77
CA LYS A 363 -8.29 1.51 32.84
C LYS A 363 -7.14 2.05 31.98
N ALA A 364 -5.99 1.39 32.01
CA ALA A 364 -4.86 1.77 31.16
C ALA A 364 -5.12 1.51 29.66
N GLN A 365 -5.87 0.47 29.32
CA GLN A 365 -6.22 0.15 27.93
C GLN A 365 -7.26 1.13 27.38
N ILE A 366 -8.32 1.42 28.13
CA ILE A 366 -9.40 2.31 27.68
C ILE A 366 -8.94 3.76 27.51
N ARG A 367 -7.93 4.20 28.28
CA ARG A 367 -7.26 5.51 28.10
C ARG A 367 -6.60 5.71 26.74
N LYS A 368 -6.33 4.62 26.01
CA LYS A 368 -5.76 4.69 24.65
C LYS A 368 -6.83 5.01 23.61
N SER A 369 -8.11 4.92 23.96
CA SER A 369 -9.20 5.24 23.05
C SER A 369 -9.22 6.74 22.75
N PRO A 370 -9.35 7.14 21.47
CA PRO A 370 -9.62 8.54 21.14
C PRO A 370 -10.97 9.03 21.70
N HIS A 371 -11.85 8.11 22.12
CA HIS A 371 -13.17 8.39 22.69
C HIS A 371 -13.18 8.39 24.23
N TYR A 372 -12.01 8.26 24.88
CA TYR A 372 -11.91 8.14 26.33
C TYR A 372 -12.64 9.24 27.09
N GLN A 373 -12.55 10.49 26.62
CA GLN A 373 -13.23 11.63 27.27
C GLN A 373 -14.76 11.47 27.28
N VAL A 374 -15.35 11.01 26.17
CA VAL A 374 -16.79 10.75 26.10
C VAL A 374 -17.18 9.55 26.96
N ILE A 375 -16.35 8.51 27.01
CA ILE A 375 -16.59 7.35 27.88
C ILE A 375 -16.59 7.78 29.36
N CYS A 376 -15.68 8.67 29.76
CA CYS A 376 -15.69 9.26 31.10
C CYS A 376 -16.97 10.06 31.35
N GLN A 377 -17.38 10.93 30.41
CA GLN A 377 -18.62 11.70 30.51
C GLN A 377 -19.85 10.80 30.72
N LEU A 378 -19.90 9.64 30.06
CA LEU A 378 -21.01 8.68 30.17
C LEU A 378 -21.11 8.01 31.55
N ASN A 379 -19.98 7.85 32.24
CA ASN A 379 -19.90 7.01 33.45
C ASN A 379 -19.49 7.79 34.72
N GLY A 380 -19.27 9.11 34.60
CA GLY A 380 -18.82 9.97 35.69
C GLY A 380 -17.48 9.50 36.28
N ASP A 381 -17.37 9.66 37.60
CA ASP A 381 -16.11 9.52 38.36
C ASP A 381 -15.56 8.08 38.43
N ILE A 382 -16.25 7.07 37.88
CA ILE A 382 -15.81 5.65 37.93
C ILE A 382 -14.41 5.46 37.30
N PHE A 383 -14.07 6.31 36.32
CA PHE A 383 -12.80 6.29 35.61
C PHE A 383 -11.82 7.40 36.03
N GLU A 384 -12.22 8.26 36.96
CA GLU A 384 -11.31 9.20 37.62
C GLU A 384 -10.40 8.41 38.60
N ASP A 385 -9.14 8.83 38.72
CA ASP A 385 -8.11 8.18 39.55
C ASP A 385 -8.12 8.69 41.00
#